data_AF-A0A7H9E9N2-F1
#
_entry.id   AF-A0A7H9E9N2-F1
#
_cell.length_a   1.000
_cell.length_b   1.000
_cell.length_c   1.000
_cell.angle_alpha   90.00
_cell.angle_beta   90.00
_cell.angle_gamma   90.00
#
_symmetry.space_group_name_H-M   'P 1'
#
loop_
_entity.id
_entity.type
_entity.pdbx_description
1 polymer ?
#
loop_
_entity_poly.entity_id
_entity_poly.type
_entity_poly.pdbx_seq_one_letter_code
_entity_poly.pdbx_strand_id
1 'polypeptide(L)'
;MTEKQFKEHYLKILNSSSIEDVEQREKIIRTEVQALADIDGILFETALGKIESIFIDQYFQEDDEKVAEQLQMAASGLMMMKMLTVKEPSDDED
;
A
#
# COMPACT_ATOMS: atom_id res chain seq x y z
N MET A 1 -14.23 -2.32 -8.97
CA MET A 1 -13.97 -3.46 -8.05
C MET A 1 -15.21 -3.85 -7.23
N THR A 2 -15.30 -5.11 -6.78
CA THR A 2 -16.26 -5.51 -5.73
C THR A 2 -15.69 -5.29 -4.32
N GLU A 3 -16.53 -5.03 -3.31
CA GLU A 3 -16.08 -4.86 -1.92
C GLU A 3 -15.23 -6.04 -1.41
N LYS A 4 -15.57 -7.26 -1.84
CA LYS A 4 -14.83 -8.47 -1.49
C LYS A 4 -13.39 -8.44 -2.01
N GLN A 5 -13.21 -8.12 -3.29
CA GLN A 5 -11.87 -8.03 -3.90
C GLN A 5 -11.04 -6.94 -3.24
N PHE A 6 -11.65 -5.78 -2.98
CA PHE A 6 -10.97 -4.70 -2.25
C PHE A 6 -10.45 -5.18 -0.90
N LYS A 7 -11.31 -5.81 -0.09
CA LYS A 7 -10.93 -6.34 1.23
C LYS A 7 -9.81 -7.38 1.15
N GLU A 8 -9.83 -8.26 0.15
CA GLU A 8 -8.79 -9.28 -0.03
C GLU A 8 -7.41 -8.65 -0.29
N HIS A 9 -7.31 -7.73 -1.26
CA HIS A 9 -6.06 -7.04 -1.56
C HIS A 9 -5.62 -6.14 -0.39
N TYR A 10 -6.57 -5.43 0.23
CA TYR A 10 -6.33 -4.58 1.39
C TYR A 10 -5.74 -5.37 2.57
N LEU A 11 -6.33 -6.51 2.94
CA LEU A 11 -5.86 -7.34 4.05
C LEU A 11 -4.47 -7.93 3.79
N LYS A 12 -4.14 -8.27 2.54
CA LYS A 12 -2.79 -8.73 2.20
C LYS A 12 -1.75 -7.63 2.36
N ILE A 13 -2.08 -6.39 2.00
CA ILE A 13 -1.21 -5.23 2.24
C ILE A 13 -1.02 -5.02 3.76
N LEU A 14 -2.10 -5.05 4.55
CA LEU A 14 -2.02 -4.95 6.01
C LEU A 14 -1.12 -6.04 6.61
N ASN A 15 -1.33 -7.30 6.22
CA ASN A 15 -0.58 -8.45 6.73
C ASN A 15 0.88 -8.47 6.29
N SER A 16 1.23 -7.76 5.21
CA SER A 16 2.62 -7.64 4.77
C SER A 16 3.51 -6.95 5.82
N SER A 17 2.91 -6.19 6.75
CA SER A 17 3.62 -5.59 7.89
C SER A 17 4.34 -6.62 8.79
N SER A 18 3.85 -7.87 8.81
CA SER A 18 4.45 -8.96 9.58
C SER A 18 5.65 -9.62 8.87
N ILE A 19 6.02 -9.17 7.67
CA ILE A 19 7.14 -9.71 6.90
C ILE A 19 8.39 -8.89 7.24
N GLU A 20 9.39 -9.57 7.80
CA GLU A 20 10.68 -8.97 8.19
C GLU A 20 11.52 -8.59 6.96
N ASP A 21 11.47 -9.41 5.91
CA ASP A 21 12.18 -9.16 4.65
C ASP A 21 11.57 -7.98 3.89
N VAL A 22 12.33 -6.89 3.80
CA VAL A 22 11.87 -5.63 3.22
C VAL A 22 11.57 -5.77 1.74
N GLU A 23 12.41 -6.47 0.97
CA GLU A 23 12.23 -6.63 -0.48
C GLU A 23 10.97 -7.46 -0.79
N GLN A 24 10.77 -8.55 -0.05
CA GLN A 24 9.58 -9.39 -0.17
C GLN A 24 8.31 -8.62 0.21
N ARG A 25 8.36 -7.85 1.30
CA ARG A 25 7.25 -7.00 1.74
C ARG A 25 6.89 -5.97 0.68
N GLU A 26 7.87 -5.23 0.16
CA GLU A 26 7.66 -4.25 -0.91
C GLU A 26 7.09 -4.89 -2.17
N LYS A 27 7.61 -6.05 -2.58
CA LYS A 27 7.10 -6.78 -3.74
C LYS A 27 5.62 -7.15 -3.58
N ILE A 28 5.21 -7.61 -2.40
CA ILE A 28 3.81 -7.92 -2.10
C ILE A 28 2.96 -6.65 -2.18
N ILE A 29 3.36 -5.58 -1.48
CA ILE A 29 2.62 -4.32 -1.48
C ILE A 29 2.45 -3.81 -2.92
N ARG A 30 3.51 -3.78 -3.72
CA ARG A 30 3.45 -3.33 -5.12
C ARG A 30 2.51 -4.19 -5.97
N THR A 31 2.57 -5.51 -5.81
CA THR A 31 1.72 -6.44 -6.56
C THR A 31 0.24 -6.23 -6.23
N GLU A 32 -0.09 -6.10 -4.95
CA GLU A 32 -1.48 -5.95 -4.52
C GLU A 32 -2.04 -4.55 -4.85
N VAL A 33 -1.22 -3.49 -4.75
CA VAL A 33 -1.61 -2.13 -5.19
C VAL A 33 -1.79 -2.08 -6.72
N GLN A 34 -0.94 -2.75 -7.50
CA GLN A 34 -1.12 -2.83 -8.95
C GLN A 34 -2.41 -3.57 -9.31
N ALA A 35 -2.72 -4.68 -8.65
CA ALA A 35 -3.97 -5.41 -8.87
C ALA A 35 -5.20 -4.52 -8.58
N LEU A 36 -5.16 -3.74 -7.49
CA LEU A 36 -6.20 -2.75 -7.18
C LEU A 36 -6.33 -1.69 -8.26
N ALA A 37 -5.19 -1.17 -8.76
CA ALA A 37 -5.15 -0.18 -9.83
C ALA A 37 -5.78 -0.73 -11.13
N ASP A 38 -5.40 -1.94 -11.52
CA ASP A 38 -5.90 -2.62 -12.72
C ASP A 38 -7.40 -2.88 -12.66
N ILE A 39 -7.91 -3.35 -11.51
CA ILE A 39 -9.34 -3.64 -11.32
C ILE A 39 -10.19 -2.38 -11.40
N ASP A 40 -9.68 -1.26 -10.87
CA ASP A 40 -10.39 0.02 -10.87
C ASP A 40 -10.10 0.89 -12.12
N GLY A 41 -9.21 0.44 -13.01
CA GLY A 41 -8.83 1.16 -14.22
C GLY A 41 -8.15 2.51 -13.93
N ILE A 42 -7.34 2.58 -12.86
CA ILE A 42 -6.63 3.78 -12.43
C ILE A 42 -5.12 3.57 -12.46
N LEU A 43 -4.36 4.67 -12.38
CA LEU A 43 -2.90 4.61 -12.29
C LEU A 43 -2.43 4.04 -10.95
N PHE A 44 -1.26 3.39 -10.97
CA PHE A 44 -0.63 2.83 -9.78
C PHE A 44 -0.46 3.88 -8.67
N GLU A 45 0.02 5.09 -8.99
CA GLU A 45 0.21 6.16 -7.99
C GLU A 45 -1.11 6.61 -7.38
N THR A 46 -2.19 6.59 -8.18
CA THR A 46 -3.53 6.93 -7.69
C THR A 46 -4.05 5.85 -6.75
N ALA A 47 -3.87 4.57 -7.08
CA ALA A 47 -4.24 3.46 -6.21
C ALA A 47 -3.41 3.48 -4.91
N LEU A 48 -2.10 3.72 -5.03
CA LEU A 48 -1.17 3.82 -3.91
C LEU A 48 -1.59 4.92 -2.93
N GLY A 49 -1.86 6.13 -3.44
CA GLY A 49 -2.30 7.26 -2.61
C GLY A 49 -3.67 7.05 -1.96
N LYS A 50 -4.62 6.40 -2.66
CA LYS A 50 -5.92 6.03 -2.08
C LYS A 50 -5.75 5.06 -0.93
N ILE A 51 -4.96 4.01 -1.12
CA ILE A 51 -4.74 2.98 -0.12
C ILE A 51 -4.00 3.55 1.08
N GLU A 52 -2.91 4.30 0.86
CA GLU A 52 -2.20 5.06 1.90
C GLU A 52 -3.15 5.89 2.76
N SER A 53 -4.02 6.71 2.15
CA SER A 53 -4.99 7.53 2.88
C SER A 53 -5.92 6.69 3.75
N ILE A 54 -6.41 5.56 3.23
CA ILE A 54 -7.32 4.67 3.99
C ILE A 54 -6.62 4.09 5.22
N PHE A 55 -5.37 3.63 5.08
CA PHE A 55 -4.61 3.10 6.21
C PHE A 55 -4.33 4.18 7.27
N ILE A 56 -4.01 5.41 6.85
CA ILE A 56 -3.82 6.55 7.76
C ILE A 56 -5.12 6.90 8.50
N ASP A 57 -6.23 7.02 7.76
CA ASP A 57 -7.53 7.38 8.33
C ASP A 57 -7.99 6.33 9.36
N GLN A 58 -7.75 5.04 9.08
CA GLN A 58 -8.06 3.97 10.02
C GLN A 58 -7.14 3.98 11.23
N TYR A 59 -5.83 4.23 11.04
CA TYR A 59 -4.89 4.35 12.16
C TYR A 59 -5.33 5.41 13.17
N PHE A 60 -5.81 6.57 12.70
CA PHE A 60 -6.31 7.63 13.59
C PHE A 60 -7.65 7.34 14.27
N GLN A 61 -8.37 6.32 13.82
CA GLN A 61 -9.68 5.93 14.35
C GLN A 61 -9.60 4.63 15.17
N GLU A 62 -8.45 3.95 15.20
CA GLU A 62 -8.27 2.67 15.85
C GLU A 62 -7.90 2.85 17.33
N ASP A 63 -8.65 2.18 18.19
CA ASP A 63 -8.47 2.19 19.63
C ASP A 63 -7.62 1.00 20.11
N ASP A 64 -7.54 -0.09 19.32
CA ASP A 64 -6.67 -1.23 19.62
C ASP A 64 -5.23 -0.95 19.20
N GLU A 65 -4.34 -0.85 20.19
CA GLU A 65 -2.91 -0.54 20.00
C GLU A 65 -2.20 -1.49 19.00
N LYS A 66 -2.55 -2.78 19.01
CA LYS A 66 -1.90 -3.76 18.10
C LYS A 66 -2.37 -3.57 16.67
N VAL A 67 -3.65 -3.28 16.48
CA VAL A 67 -4.20 -3.01 15.15
C VAL A 67 -3.66 -1.67 14.64
N ALA A 68 -3.59 -0.66 15.50
CA ALA A 68 -3.00 0.63 15.18
C ALA A 68 -1.52 0.49 14.75
N GLU A 69 -0.72 -0.33 15.44
CA GLU A 69 0.68 -0.58 15.05
C GLU A 69 0.79 -1.20 13.65
N GLN A 70 -0.07 -2.18 13.33
CA GLN A 70 -0.10 -2.79 11.99
C GLN A 70 -0.52 -1.79 10.90
N LEU A 71 -1.53 -0.97 11.18
CA LEU A 71 -1.98 0.09 10.27
C LEU A 71 -0.88 1.12 10.04
N GLN A 72 -0.16 1.52 11.10
CA GLN A 72 0.97 2.44 11.03
C GLN A 72 2.12 1.87 10.20
N MET A 73 2.49 0.60 10.40
CA MET A 73 3.53 -0.06 9.62
C MET A 73 3.16 -0.17 8.14
N ALA A 74 1.92 -0.54 7.83
CA ALA A 74 1.42 -0.61 6.46
C ALA A 74 1.43 0.77 5.79
N ALA A 75 0.92 1.81 6.46
CA ALA A 75 0.95 3.19 5.97
C ALA A 75 2.38 3.69 5.72
N SER A 76 3.32 3.39 6.63
CA SER A 76 4.73 3.77 6.49
C SER A 76 5.39 3.09 5.29
N GLY A 77 5.11 1.80 5.07
CA GLY A 77 5.59 1.07 3.89
C GLY A 77 5.06 1.65 2.57
N LEU A 78 3.78 2.03 2.54
CA LEU A 78 3.15 2.68 1.38
C LEU A 78 3.75 4.07 1.11
N MET A 79 3.99 4.87 2.15
CA MET A 79 4.67 6.17 2.05
C MET A 79 6.08 6.03 1.47
N MET A 80 6.86 5.07 1.97
CA MET A 80 8.22 4.82 1.48
C MET A 80 8.19 4.42 0.00
N MET A 81 7.28 3.52 -0.38
CA MET A 81 7.11 3.13 -1.78
C MET A 81 6.72 4.31 -2.68
N LYS A 82 5.84 5.18 -2.20
CA LYS A 82 5.44 6.40 -2.93
C LYS A 82 6.62 7.33 -3.13
N MET A 83 7.45 7.55 -2.10
CA MET A 83 8.66 8.37 -2.23
C MET A 83 9.64 7.78 -3.26
N LEU A 84 9.84 6.46 -3.26
CA LEU A 84 10.72 5.80 -4.22
C LEU A 84 10.19 5.87 -5.65
N THR A 85 8.88 5.67 -5.83
CA THR A 85 8.23 5.74 -7.15
C THR A 85 8.25 7.16 -7.73
N VAL A 86 8.12 8.20 -6.89
CA VAL A 86 8.22 9.61 -7.32
C VAL A 86 9.67 10.03 -7.60
N LYS A 87 10.66 9.31 -7.03
CA LYS A 87 12.08 9.63 -7.14
C LYS A 87 12.80 8.88 -8.26
N GLU A 88 12.10 8.06 -9.05
CA GLU A 88 12.60 7.59 -10.34
C GLU A 88 12.24 8.64 -11.41
N PRO A 89 13.07 9.67 -11.69
CA PRO A 89 13.05 10.25 -13.01
C PRO A 89 13.43 9.13 -13.98
N SER A 90 12.66 9.00 -15.04
CA SER A 90 13.03 8.23 -16.24
C SER A 90 14.50 8.50 -16.58
N ASP A 91 15.34 7.46 -16.49
CA ASP A 91 16.64 7.38 -17.18
C ASP A 91 16.38 7.24 -18.69
N ASP A 92 15.72 8.25 -19.27
CA ASP A 92 15.61 8.49 -20.70
C ASP A 92 16.02 9.94 -20.94
N GLU A 93 17.33 10.20 -20.96
CA GLU A 93 17.91 11.20 -21.86
C GLU A 93 19.18 10.59 -22.49
N ASP A 94 19.05 10.32 -23.79
CA ASP A 94 20.08 10.00 -24.80
C ASP A 94 21.27 10.99 -24.81
#